data_AF-A0A2D9KY76-F1
#
_entry.id   AF-A0A2D9KY76-F1
#
_cell.length_a   1.000
_cell.length_b   1.000
_cell.length_c   1.000
_cell.angle_alpha   90.00
_cell.angle_beta   90.00
_cell.angle_gamma   90.00
#
_symmetry.space_group_name_H-M   'P 1'
#
loop_
_entity.id
_entity.type
_entity.pdbx_description
1 polymer ?
#
loop_
_entity_poly.entity_id
_entity_poly.type
_entity_poly.pdbx_seq_one_letter_code
_entity_poly.pdbx_strand_id
1 'polypeptide(L)'
;MKILALVVSLSAALVLTGCAVKTSGVKKVGPDTYTVSADHLNASTAKASVLEQAGEYCVSQGKELLVTKTLKRQKVKYFYDVTFLCLDEGDPRLVSPEYETTVEPR
;
A
#
# COMPACT_ATOMS: atom_id res chain seq x y z
N MET A 1 -13.91 25.99 40.18
CA MET A 1 -14.40 25.69 38.81
C MET A 1 -13.32 25.67 37.72
N LYS A 2 -12.03 25.90 38.01
CA LYS A 2 -10.94 25.80 37.02
C LYS A 2 -10.36 24.39 36.84
N ILE A 3 -10.65 23.49 37.80
CA ILE A 3 -10.10 22.13 37.84
C ILE A 3 -10.95 21.17 36.99
N LEU A 4 -12.25 21.43 36.81
CA LEU A 4 -13.13 20.63 35.97
C LEU A 4 -12.80 20.78 34.47
N ALA A 5 -12.32 21.96 34.04
CA ALA A 5 -11.92 22.20 32.66
C ALA A 5 -10.62 21.46 32.27
N LEU A 6 -9.78 21.12 33.25
CA LEU A 6 -8.50 20.47 33.02
C LEU A 6 -8.63 18.96 32.80
N VAL A 7 -9.68 18.34 33.35
CA VAL A 7 -9.95 16.89 33.21
C VAL A 7 -10.57 16.56 31.86
N VAL A 8 -11.40 17.46 31.30
CA VAL A 8 -12.01 17.25 29.95
C VAL A 8 -10.96 17.33 28.83
N SER A 9 -9.85 18.03 29.05
CA SER A 9 -8.81 18.18 28.02
C SER A 9 -7.84 16.99 27.92
N LEU A 10 -7.88 16.03 28.85
CA LEU A 10 -6.86 14.98 28.96
C LEU A 10 -7.32 13.58 28.49
N SER A 11 -8.57 13.43 28.05
CA SER A 11 -9.18 12.10 27.86
C SER A 11 -9.39 11.64 26.41
N ALA A 12 -9.00 12.42 25.39
CA ALA A 12 -9.37 12.13 23.99
C ALA A 12 -8.22 11.72 23.07
N ALA A 13 -7.04 11.38 23.61
CA ALA A 13 -5.90 10.88 22.82
C ALA A 13 -5.68 9.38 23.05
N LEU A 14 -6.74 8.58 23.05
CA LEU A 14 -6.64 7.15 22.79
C LEU A 14 -6.35 6.99 21.30
N VAL A 15 -5.06 7.10 20.96
CA VAL A 15 -4.56 6.75 19.63
C VAL A 15 -4.90 5.29 19.42
N LEU A 16 -5.89 5.07 18.56
CA LEU A 16 -6.25 3.76 18.02
C LEU A 16 -4.98 3.18 17.37
N THR A 17 -4.23 2.37 18.12
CA THR A 17 -3.20 1.52 17.54
C THR A 17 -3.92 0.41 16.78
N GLY A 18 -4.46 0.75 15.61
CA GLY A 18 -4.92 -0.23 14.65
C GLY A 18 -3.78 -1.20 14.37
N CYS A 19 -4.10 -2.48 14.16
CA CYS A 19 -3.11 -3.46 13.73
C CYS A 19 -2.50 -2.98 12.41
N ALA A 20 -1.30 -2.38 12.48
CA ALA A 20 -0.61 -1.91 11.29
C ALA A 20 -0.21 -3.13 10.46
N VAL A 21 -0.69 -3.19 9.22
CA VAL A 21 -0.18 -4.17 8.25
C VAL A 21 1.31 -3.90 8.10
N LYS A 22 2.13 -4.94 8.16
CA LYS A 22 3.56 -4.79 7.97
C LYS A 22 3.82 -4.62 6.47
N THR A 23 4.42 -3.50 6.10
CA THR A 23 4.75 -3.16 4.71
C THR A 23 6.24 -2.84 4.59
N SER A 24 6.79 -2.97 3.38
CA SER A 24 8.19 -2.60 3.10
C SER A 24 8.40 -1.11 2.83
N GLY A 25 7.29 -0.35 2.72
CA GLY A 25 7.25 0.98 2.13
C GLY A 25 7.50 0.97 0.62
N VAL A 26 7.11 2.02 -0.08
CA VAL A 26 7.37 2.14 -1.52
C VAL A 26 8.86 2.36 -1.77
N LYS A 27 9.43 1.59 -2.70
CA LYS A 27 10.83 1.67 -3.13
C LYS A 27 10.89 1.97 -4.62
N LYS A 28 11.74 2.92 -5.01
CA LYS A 28 12.02 3.23 -6.41
C LYS A 28 13.00 2.20 -7.00
N VAL A 29 12.66 1.64 -8.15
CA VAL A 29 13.45 0.61 -8.86
C VAL A 29 13.75 0.97 -10.32
N GLY A 30 13.19 2.07 -10.81
CA GLY A 30 13.45 2.64 -12.14
C GLY A 30 13.09 4.13 -12.16
N PRO A 31 13.18 4.82 -13.31
CA PRO A 31 12.87 6.25 -13.42
C PRO A 31 11.46 6.61 -12.92
N ASP A 32 10.48 5.78 -13.29
CA ASP A 32 9.06 5.86 -12.96
C ASP A 32 8.51 4.53 -12.41
N THR A 33 9.39 3.56 -12.16
CA THR A 33 9.04 2.22 -11.67
C THR A 33 9.31 2.08 -10.18
N TYR A 34 8.34 1.50 -9.48
CA TYR A 34 8.33 1.37 -8.03
C TYR A 34 7.87 -0.03 -7.62
N THR A 35 8.18 -0.40 -6.39
CA THR A 35 7.69 -1.63 -5.78
C THR A 35 7.32 -1.44 -4.32
N VAL A 36 6.34 -2.20 -3.86
CA VAL A 36 5.90 -2.25 -2.46
C VAL A 36 5.50 -3.67 -2.10
N SER A 37 5.76 -4.03 -0.86
CA SER A 37 5.46 -5.36 -0.32
C SER A 37 4.64 -5.26 0.96
N ALA A 38 3.76 -6.21 1.19
CA ALA A 38 3.08 -6.36 2.48
C ALA A 38 2.89 -7.84 2.84
N ASP A 39 2.93 -8.14 4.15
CA ASP A 39 2.58 -9.45 4.69
C ASP A 39 1.44 -9.39 5.69
N HIS A 40 0.47 -10.30 5.54
CA HIS A 40 -0.67 -10.40 6.46
C HIS A 40 -1.21 -11.82 6.55
N LEU A 41 -1.93 -12.14 7.64
CA LEU A 41 -2.60 -13.43 7.81
C LEU A 41 -3.80 -13.60 6.86
N ASN A 42 -4.38 -12.49 6.42
CA ASN A 42 -5.46 -12.44 5.44
C ASN A 42 -4.93 -11.95 4.09
N ALA A 43 -5.13 -12.74 3.03
CA ALA A 43 -4.65 -12.44 1.69
C ALA A 43 -5.21 -11.12 1.12
N SER A 44 -6.50 -10.87 1.31
CA SER A 44 -7.17 -9.66 0.84
C SER A 44 -6.62 -8.42 1.52
N THR A 45 -6.33 -8.48 2.83
CA THR A 45 -5.70 -7.38 3.56
C THR A 45 -4.28 -7.09 3.03
N ALA A 46 -3.47 -8.13 2.80
CA ALA A 46 -2.13 -7.94 2.24
C ALA A 46 -2.19 -7.34 0.83
N LYS A 47 -3.09 -7.84 -0.04
CA LYS A 47 -3.29 -7.31 -1.40
C LYS A 47 -3.80 -5.87 -1.37
N ALA A 48 -4.78 -5.55 -0.54
CA ALA A 48 -5.32 -4.20 -0.43
C ALA A 48 -4.23 -3.23 0.02
N SER A 49 -3.45 -3.59 1.04
CA SER A 49 -2.38 -2.74 1.57
C SER A 49 -1.33 -2.37 0.53
N VAL A 50 -0.90 -3.28 -0.34
CA VAL A 50 0.08 -2.95 -1.41
C VAL A 50 -0.54 -2.07 -2.51
N LEU A 51 -1.81 -2.29 -2.87
CA LEU A 51 -2.48 -1.50 -3.90
C LEU A 51 -2.79 -0.09 -3.42
N GLU A 52 -3.21 0.07 -2.17
CA GLU A 52 -3.45 1.36 -1.52
C GLU A 52 -2.17 2.18 -1.46
N GLN A 53 -1.07 1.63 -0.94
CA GLN A 53 0.22 2.32 -0.89
C GLN A 53 0.75 2.69 -2.28
N ALA A 54 0.56 1.83 -3.28
CA ALA A 54 0.97 2.15 -4.65
C ALA A 54 0.16 3.33 -5.22
N GLY A 55 -1.16 3.32 -5.02
CA GLY A 55 -2.06 4.39 -5.44
C GLY A 55 -1.75 5.71 -4.75
N GLU A 56 -1.68 5.71 -3.41
CA GLU A 56 -1.33 6.90 -2.62
C GLU A 56 0.01 7.51 -3.05
N TYR A 57 0.99 6.66 -3.34
CA TYR A 57 2.30 7.13 -3.77
C TYR A 57 2.28 7.81 -5.15
N CYS A 58 1.55 7.26 -6.13
CA CYS A 58 1.42 7.93 -7.42
C CYS A 58 0.57 9.21 -7.31
N VAL A 59 -0.52 9.19 -6.55
CA VAL A 59 -1.35 10.39 -6.26
C VAL A 59 -0.52 11.49 -5.59
N SER A 60 0.36 11.15 -4.65
CA SER A 60 1.25 12.12 -3.99
C SER A 60 2.24 12.81 -4.95
N GLN A 61 2.44 12.23 -6.13
CA GLN A 61 3.26 12.78 -7.21
C GLN A 61 2.43 13.43 -8.33
N GLY A 62 1.10 13.47 -8.21
CA GLY A 62 0.21 13.95 -9.27
C GLY A 62 0.22 13.07 -10.52
N LYS A 63 0.38 11.75 -10.34
CA LYS A 63 0.55 10.77 -11.42
C LYS A 63 -0.47 9.63 -11.30
N GLU A 64 -0.73 8.99 -12.42
CA GLU A 64 -1.61 7.83 -12.55
C GLU A 64 -0.87 6.53 -12.21
N LEU A 65 -1.56 5.63 -11.50
CA LEU A 65 -1.04 4.32 -11.13
C LEU A 65 -1.23 3.33 -12.29
N LEU A 66 -0.14 2.66 -12.68
CA LEU A 66 -0.21 1.47 -13.53
C LEU A 66 0.47 0.29 -12.84
N VAL A 67 -0.32 -0.69 -12.39
CA VAL A 67 0.21 -1.95 -11.83
C VAL A 67 0.69 -2.84 -12.97
N THR A 68 1.98 -3.20 -12.95
CA THR A 68 2.61 -4.02 -14.01
C THR A 68 2.86 -5.45 -13.58
N LYS A 69 3.00 -5.71 -12.28
CA LYS A 69 3.22 -7.06 -11.75
C LYS A 69 2.65 -7.21 -10.35
N THR A 70 2.00 -8.34 -10.08
CA THR A 70 1.61 -8.76 -8.73
C THR A 70 2.18 -10.16 -8.47
N LEU A 71 3.06 -10.28 -7.48
CA LEU A 71 3.53 -11.56 -6.96
C LEU A 71 2.78 -11.90 -5.68
N LYS A 72 2.28 -13.13 -5.60
CA LYS A 72 1.67 -13.68 -4.39
C LYS A 72 2.49 -14.89 -3.93
N ARG A 73 2.92 -14.87 -2.67
CA ARG A 73 3.54 -16.04 -2.01
C ARG A 73 2.73 -16.41 -0.76
N GLN A 74 2.55 -17.71 -0.53
CA GLN A 74 1.86 -18.21 0.66
C GLN A 74 2.78 -19.13 1.46
N LYS A 75 3.15 -18.69 2.66
CA LYS A 75 3.82 -19.52 3.68
C LYS A 75 2.91 -19.62 4.91
N VAL A 76 3.39 -19.18 6.08
CA VAL A 76 2.56 -18.98 7.29
C VAL A 76 1.62 -17.78 7.12
N LYS A 77 2.04 -16.78 6.33
CA LYS A 77 1.30 -15.58 5.96
C LYS A 77 1.19 -15.47 4.44
N TYR A 78 0.32 -14.57 3.99
CA TYR A 78 0.27 -14.12 2.60
C TYR A 78 1.21 -12.94 2.42
N PHE A 79 2.08 -13.05 1.43
CA PHE A 79 2.97 -11.99 1.00
C PHE A 79 2.53 -11.54 -0.38
N TYR A 80 2.40 -10.24 -0.55
CA TYR A 80 2.18 -9.61 -1.84
C TYR A 80 3.33 -8.66 -2.12
N ASP A 81 3.90 -8.76 -3.32
CA ASP A 81 4.82 -7.78 -3.88
C ASP A 81 4.18 -7.21 -5.15
N VAL A 82 4.04 -5.89 -5.22
CA VAL A 82 3.54 -5.20 -6.41
C VAL A 82 4.67 -4.40 -7.03
N THR A 83 4.81 -4.50 -8.34
CA THR A 83 5.60 -3.56 -9.15
C THR A 83 4.63 -2.71 -9.95
N PHE A 84 4.88 -1.42 -9.98
CA PHE A 84 3.99 -0.44 -10.60
C PHE A 84 4.77 0.73 -11.17
N LEU A 85 4.12 1.45 -12.08
CA LEU A 85 4.59 2.70 -12.66
C LEU A 85 3.73 3.84 -12.12
N CYS A 86 4.34 5.00 -11.92
CA CYS A 86 3.60 6.27 -11.78
C CYS A 86 3.80 7.07 -13.06
N LEU A 87 2.74 7.26 -13.84
CA LEU A 87 2.78 7.86 -15.18
C LEU A 87 2.03 9.19 -15.21
N ASP A 88 2.38 10.07 -16.15
CA ASP A 88 1.58 11.28 -16.36
C ASP A 88 0.23 10.94 -17.00
N GLU A 89 -0.78 11.77 -16.77
CA GLU A 89 -2.06 11.67 -17.47
C GLU A 89 -1.82 11.73 -18.98
N GLY A 90 -2.38 10.79 -19.73
CA GLY A 90 -2.18 10.67 -21.18
C GLY A 90 -0.85 10.06 -21.62
N ASP A 91 0.00 9.56 -20.71
CA ASP A 91 1.17 8.76 -21.08
C ASP A 91 0.74 7.55 -21.94
N PRO A 92 1.34 7.30 -23.11
CA PRO A 92 0.93 6.22 -24.01
C PRO A 92 1.09 4.82 -23.39
N ARG A 93 1.85 4.68 -22.30
CA ARG A 93 2.01 3.43 -21.55
C ARG A 93 0.86 3.20 -20.57
N LEU A 94 0.05 4.23 -20.26
CA LEU A 94 -1.11 4.14 -19.37
C LEU A 94 -2.26 3.40 -20.07
N VAL A 95 -2.17 2.08 -20.06
CA VAL A 95 -3.18 1.18 -20.61
C VAL A 95 -3.96 0.49 -19.49
N SER A 96 -5.15 -0.04 -19.80
CA SER A 96 -5.87 -0.89 -18.85
C SER A 96 -4.98 -2.07 -18.43
N PRO A 97 -4.65 -2.22 -17.15
CA PRO A 97 -3.67 -3.21 -16.74
C PRO A 97 -4.24 -4.63 -16.85
N GLU A 98 -3.68 -5.43 -17.76
CA GLU A 98 -3.72 -6.89 -17.68
C GLU A 98 -2.56 -7.35 -16.79
N TYR A 99 -2.68 -7.16 -15.47
CA TYR A 99 -1.64 -7.64 -14.56
C TYR A 99 -1.84 -9.13 -14.27
N GLU A 100 -0.84 -9.94 -14.59
CA GLU A 100 -0.83 -11.35 -14.23
C GLU A 100 -0.47 -11.48 -12.73
N THR A 101 -1.32 -12.18 -11.97
CA THR A 101 -0.98 -12.54 -10.59
C THR A 101 -0.21 -13.85 -10.61
N THR A 102 1.11 -13.78 -10.48
CA THR A 102 1.92 -15.00 -10.35
C THR A 102 1.81 -15.52 -8.92
N VAL A 103 1.38 -16.78 -8.78
CA VAL A 103 1.35 -17.50 -7.50
C VAL A 103 2.60 -18.36 -7.43
N GLU A 104 3.54 -18.00 -6.56
CA GLU A 104 4.75 -18.81 -6.36
C GLU A 104 4.39 -20.06 -5.53
N PRO A 105 4.72 -21.28 -5.98
CA PRO A 105 4.45 -22.51 -5.23
C PRO A 105 5.21 -22.53 -3.90
N ARG A 106 4.63 -23.21 -2.90
CA ARG A 106 5.15 -23.30 -1.53
C ARG A 106 6.54 -23.94 -1.47
#